data_AF-A0A961BME1-F1
#
_entry.id   AF-A0A961BME1-F1
#
_cell.length_a   1.000
_cell.length_b   1.000
_cell.length_c   1.000
_cell.angle_alpha   90.00
_cell.angle_beta   90.00
_cell.angle_gamma   90.00
#
_symmetry.space_group_name_H-M   'P 1'
#
loop_
_entity.id
_entity.type
_entity.pdbx_description
1 polymer ?
#
loop_
_entity_poly.entity_id
_entity_poly.type
_entity_poly.pdbx_seq_one_letter_code
_entity_poly.pdbx_strand_id
1 'polypeptide(L)'
;MRKEWLEKDYYATLGVSKDATSDDIKKAFRSLARQFHPDRNKGDTSAEDRFKDVNEAYETLRDPETRKEYDHARDMGYFVGGPGGSQRVRVEDLLGGFQGGDPHDLFGGFQDLFTSGRQRSRKGADASGSVTLSFHEALAGATRELGVGDRRVKVKIPKGVADGTKVRVSGKGGPGANGGPAGDLFVEVRVGTHPVFERVGKKDLRVEVPISYPEAALGATVAVPTLDGTTRIKVPAGTTSGTTMKVSGKGVETGSGTGDLLVHLTVAMNPDPSADERQALAALRAAEAHWNPRKHLGEDHD
;
A
#
# COMPACT_ATOMS: atom_id res chain seq x y z
N MET A 1 -22.61 20.38 -4.92
CA MET A 1 -23.83 19.68 -5.36
C MET A 1 -23.51 19.02 -6.69
N ARG A 2 -23.74 17.71 -6.85
CA ARG A 2 -23.45 17.02 -8.12
C ARG A 2 -24.47 17.50 -9.16
N LYS A 3 -24.01 18.12 -10.26
CA LYS A 3 -24.88 18.66 -11.33
C LYS A 3 -25.82 17.58 -11.90
N GLU A 4 -25.34 16.35 -11.96
CA GLU A 4 -26.04 15.16 -12.46
C GLU A 4 -27.33 14.84 -11.67
N TRP A 5 -27.38 15.17 -10.38
CA TRP A 5 -28.55 14.92 -9.52
C TRP A 5 -29.76 15.81 -9.84
N LEU A 6 -29.54 16.93 -10.53
CA LEU A 6 -30.58 17.87 -10.94
C LEU A 6 -31.13 17.54 -12.34
N GLU A 7 -30.36 16.80 -13.14
CA GLU A 7 -30.67 16.53 -14.56
C GLU A 7 -31.23 15.11 -14.78
N LYS A 8 -30.81 14.12 -13.96
CA LYS A 8 -31.22 12.73 -14.12
C LYS A 8 -32.19 12.26 -13.04
N ASP A 9 -33.22 11.50 -13.45
CA ASP A 9 -34.10 10.79 -12.53
C ASP A 9 -33.62 9.34 -12.34
N TYR A 10 -32.92 9.08 -11.24
CA TYR A 10 -32.40 7.76 -10.90
C TYR A 10 -33.47 6.72 -10.60
N TYR A 11 -34.65 7.12 -10.12
CA TYR A 11 -35.77 6.18 -9.93
C TYR A 11 -36.33 5.74 -11.30
N ALA A 12 -36.50 6.69 -12.22
CA ALA A 12 -36.89 6.39 -13.59
C ALA A 12 -35.82 5.58 -14.34
N THR A 13 -34.54 5.86 -14.08
CA THR A 13 -33.40 5.13 -14.68
C THR A 13 -33.40 3.65 -14.28
N LEU A 14 -33.74 3.34 -13.02
CA LEU A 14 -33.90 1.97 -12.54
C LEU A 14 -35.28 1.38 -12.82
N GLY A 15 -36.24 2.18 -13.29
CA GLY A 15 -37.62 1.75 -13.52
C GLY A 15 -38.37 1.39 -12.23
N VAL A 16 -38.07 2.06 -11.12
CA VAL A 16 -38.68 1.82 -9.81
C VAL A 16 -39.40 3.07 -9.29
N SER A 17 -40.34 2.90 -8.36
CA SER A 17 -41.01 4.03 -7.70
C SER A 17 -40.06 4.78 -6.75
N LYS A 18 -40.35 6.06 -6.47
CA LYS A 18 -39.65 6.85 -5.43
C LYS A 18 -39.75 6.18 -4.05
N ASP A 19 -40.86 5.49 -3.79
CA ASP A 19 -41.10 4.77 -2.53
C ASP A 19 -40.52 3.34 -2.50
N ALA A 20 -39.76 2.96 -3.53
CA ALA A 20 -39.18 1.62 -3.63
C ALA A 20 -38.27 1.30 -2.44
N THR A 21 -38.37 0.06 -1.95
CA THR A 21 -37.50 -0.43 -0.88
C THR A 21 -36.08 -0.66 -1.42
N SER A 22 -35.08 -0.73 -0.53
CA SER A 22 -33.70 -1.04 -0.92
C SER A 22 -33.58 -2.38 -1.65
N ASP A 23 -34.46 -3.34 -1.33
CA ASP A 23 -34.52 -4.63 -2.00
C ASP A 23 -35.08 -4.53 -3.42
N ASP A 24 -36.09 -3.68 -3.65
CA ASP A 24 -36.63 -3.40 -4.99
C ASP A 24 -35.60 -2.72 -5.88
N ILE A 25 -34.89 -1.72 -5.34
CA ILE A 25 -33.79 -1.02 -6.02
C ILE A 25 -32.68 -2.00 -6.41
N LYS A 26 -32.28 -2.88 -5.48
CA LYS A 26 -31.27 -3.92 -5.72
C LYS A 26 -31.73 -4.97 -6.74
N LYS A 27 -33.01 -5.33 -6.75
CA LYS A 27 -33.59 -6.27 -7.71
C LYS A 27 -33.64 -5.67 -9.11
N ALA A 28 -34.06 -4.41 -9.24
CA ALA A 28 -34.09 -3.67 -10.50
C ALA A 28 -32.68 -3.51 -11.10
N PHE A 29 -31.70 -3.08 -10.28
CA PHE A 29 -30.29 -2.99 -10.68
C PHE A 29 -29.77 -4.33 -11.22
N ARG A 30 -29.98 -5.44 -10.51
CA ARG A 30 -29.50 -6.76 -10.96
C ARG A 30 -30.11 -7.19 -12.29
N SER A 31 -31.37 -6.85 -12.53
CA SER A 31 -32.03 -7.13 -13.81
C SER A 31 -31.40 -6.34 -14.95
N LEU A 32 -31.27 -5.02 -14.76
CA LEU A 32 -30.72 -4.10 -15.76
C LEU A 32 -29.21 -4.31 -15.99
N ALA A 33 -28.44 -4.59 -14.94
CA ALA A 33 -27.01 -4.89 -15.03
C ALA A 33 -26.75 -6.17 -15.82
N ARG A 34 -27.58 -7.21 -15.66
CA ARG A 34 -27.53 -8.39 -16.53
C ARG A 34 -27.98 -8.06 -17.95
N GLN A 35 -28.94 -7.15 -18.10
CA GLN A 35 -29.46 -6.76 -19.40
C GLN A 35 -28.39 -6.08 -20.26
N PHE A 36 -27.70 -5.12 -19.67
CA PHE A 36 -26.77 -4.20 -20.32
C PHE A 36 -25.29 -4.51 -20.04
N HIS A 37 -24.96 -5.69 -19.47
CA HIS A 37 -23.57 -6.04 -19.15
C HIS A 37 -22.65 -5.97 -20.38
N PRO A 38 -21.45 -5.36 -20.28
CA PRO A 38 -20.51 -5.24 -21.39
C PRO A 38 -20.13 -6.58 -22.02
N ASP A 39 -19.97 -7.64 -21.21
CA ASP A 39 -19.63 -8.97 -21.75
C ASP A 39 -20.71 -9.57 -22.67
N ARG A 40 -21.98 -9.18 -22.46
CA ARG A 40 -23.11 -9.69 -23.26
C ARG A 40 -23.44 -8.78 -24.44
N ASN A 41 -23.11 -7.50 -24.35
CA ASN A 41 -23.40 -6.48 -25.36
C ASN A 41 -22.10 -5.83 -25.86
N LYS A 42 -21.12 -6.66 -26.26
CA LYS A 42 -19.80 -6.18 -26.67
C LYS A 42 -19.89 -5.29 -27.91
N GLY A 43 -19.41 -4.05 -27.80
CA GLY A 43 -19.38 -3.09 -28.91
C GLY A 43 -20.70 -2.35 -29.14
N ASP A 44 -21.71 -2.54 -28.29
CA ASP A 44 -22.93 -1.72 -28.29
C ASP A 44 -22.76 -0.52 -27.35
N THR A 45 -22.45 0.63 -27.92
CA THR A 45 -22.26 1.88 -27.17
C THR A 45 -23.52 2.32 -26.42
N SER A 46 -24.70 2.02 -26.93
CA SER A 46 -25.95 2.35 -26.25
C SER A 46 -26.17 1.48 -25.02
N ALA A 47 -25.81 0.20 -25.07
CA ALA A 47 -25.88 -0.69 -23.91
C ALA A 47 -24.86 -0.28 -22.84
N GLU A 48 -23.64 0.12 -23.25
CA GLU A 48 -22.62 0.61 -22.33
C GLU A 48 -23.04 1.89 -21.61
N ASP A 49 -23.63 2.86 -22.31
CA ASP A 49 -24.10 4.11 -21.69
C ASP A 49 -25.29 3.85 -20.76
N ARG A 50 -26.22 2.97 -21.15
CA ARG A 50 -27.31 2.54 -20.26
C ARG A 50 -26.79 1.79 -19.03
N PHE A 51 -25.73 1.00 -19.15
CA PHE A 51 -25.11 0.34 -18.02
C PHE A 51 -24.46 1.34 -17.04
N LYS A 52 -23.80 2.39 -17.56
CA LYS A 52 -23.25 3.48 -16.74
C LYS A 52 -24.34 4.21 -15.96
N ASP A 53 -25.42 4.62 -16.63
CA ASP A 53 -26.55 5.31 -15.99
C ASP A 53 -27.20 4.46 -14.90
N VAL A 54 -27.39 3.16 -15.15
CA VAL A 54 -27.96 2.20 -14.18
C VAL A 54 -27.04 2.03 -12.97
N ASN A 55 -25.72 2.00 -13.18
CA ASN A 55 -24.75 1.88 -12.09
C ASN A 55 -24.69 3.16 -11.24
N GLU A 56 -24.72 4.33 -11.88
CA GLU A 56 -24.77 5.66 -11.22
C GLU A 56 -26.02 5.80 -10.34
N ALA A 57 -27.18 5.40 -10.89
CA ALA A 57 -28.45 5.40 -10.16
C ALA A 57 -28.42 4.44 -8.96
N TYR A 58 -27.87 3.23 -9.13
CA TYR A 58 -27.79 2.25 -8.05
C TYR A 58 -26.85 2.70 -6.93
N GLU A 59 -25.64 3.19 -7.24
CA GLU A 59 -24.70 3.66 -6.21
C GLU A 59 -25.26 4.84 -5.40
N THR A 60 -26.07 5.71 -6.03
CA THR A 60 -26.71 6.83 -5.33
C THR A 60 -27.90 6.38 -4.47
N LEU A 61 -28.73 5.45 -4.95
CA LEU A 61 -29.96 5.04 -4.27
C LEU A 61 -29.77 3.88 -3.28
N ARG A 62 -28.66 3.15 -3.35
CA ARG A 62 -28.33 2.01 -2.49
C ARG A 62 -28.06 2.44 -1.04
N ASP A 63 -27.34 3.55 -0.86
CA ASP A 63 -26.98 4.05 0.46
C ASP A 63 -28.06 5.02 0.98
N PRO A 64 -28.56 4.83 2.22
CA PRO A 64 -29.63 5.65 2.76
C PRO A 64 -29.30 7.15 2.86
N GLU A 65 -28.05 7.50 3.17
CA GLU A 65 -27.64 8.89 3.32
C GLU A 65 -27.55 9.57 1.95
N THR A 66 -26.92 8.93 0.95
CA THR A 66 -26.84 9.50 -0.40
C THR A 66 -28.20 9.54 -1.09
N ARG A 67 -29.08 8.57 -0.83
CA ARG A 67 -30.48 8.60 -1.32
C ARG A 67 -31.23 9.80 -0.75
N LYS A 68 -31.09 10.06 0.55
CA LYS A 68 -31.71 11.21 1.22
C LYS A 68 -31.19 12.55 0.69
N GLU A 69 -29.88 12.65 0.45
CA GLU A 69 -29.29 13.85 -0.17
C GLU A 69 -29.79 14.07 -1.60
N TYR A 70 -29.90 13.01 -2.39
CA TYR A 70 -30.45 13.05 -3.74
C TYR A 70 -31.94 13.45 -3.74
N ASP A 71 -32.74 12.86 -2.84
CA ASP A 71 -34.16 13.20 -2.68
C ASP A 71 -34.33 14.67 -2.26
N HIS A 72 -33.52 15.14 -1.31
CA HIS A 72 -33.51 16.54 -0.87
C HIS A 72 -33.05 17.50 -1.98
N ALA A 73 -32.04 17.10 -2.76
CA ALA A 73 -31.56 17.87 -3.92
C ALA A 73 -32.63 18.01 -5.01
N ARG A 74 -33.41 16.95 -5.26
CA ARG A 74 -34.55 16.99 -6.20
C ARG A 74 -35.72 17.79 -5.68
N ASP A 75 -35.99 17.74 -4.38
CA ASP A 75 -37.07 18.51 -3.74
C ASP A 75 -36.76 20.01 -3.76
N MET A 76 -35.49 20.37 -3.57
CA MET A 76 -34.96 21.73 -3.73
C MET A 76 -34.89 22.18 -5.20
N GLY A 77 -35.04 21.25 -6.16
CA GLY A 77 -34.93 21.45 -7.61
C GLY A 77 -36.23 21.83 -8.34
N TYR A 78 -37.33 22.05 -7.61
CA TYR A 78 -38.58 22.59 -8.16
C TYR A 78 -39.05 23.82 -7.37
N PHE A 79 -38.31 24.94 -7.49
CA PHE A 79 -38.80 26.27 -7.10
C PHE A 79 -38.73 27.23 -8.28
N VAL A 80 -39.84 27.36 -9.01
CA VAL A 80 -40.22 28.63 -9.66
C VAL A 80 -41.59 29.02 -9.11
N GLY A 81 -41.60 29.99 -8.19
CA GLY A 81 -42.80 30.78 -7.84
C GLY A 81 -43.23 30.73 -6.37
N GLY A 82 -42.76 31.69 -5.56
CA GLY A 82 -43.45 32.17 -4.36
C GLY A 82 -44.35 33.37 -4.68
N PRO A 83 -45.33 33.70 -3.82
CA PRO A 83 -46.57 34.37 -4.21
C PRO A 83 -46.44 35.91 -4.32
N GLY A 84 -46.86 36.44 -5.48
CA GLY A 84 -47.13 37.86 -5.68
C GLY A 84 -46.20 38.53 -6.69
N GLY A 85 -46.78 39.04 -7.79
CA GLY A 85 -46.12 39.97 -8.70
C GLY A 85 -45.85 39.42 -10.09
N SER A 86 -46.78 39.70 -11.00
CA SER A 86 -46.67 39.48 -12.43
C SER A 86 -45.53 40.32 -13.05
N GLN A 87 -44.41 39.69 -13.39
CA GLN A 87 -43.53 40.10 -14.48
C GLN A 87 -42.74 38.89 -14.99
N ARG A 88 -42.95 38.56 -16.26
CA ARG A 88 -42.19 37.51 -16.96
C ARG A 88 -40.88 38.11 -17.43
N VAL A 89 -39.77 37.84 -16.75
CA VAL A 89 -38.43 38.05 -17.33
C VAL A 89 -38.08 36.77 -18.07
N ARG A 90 -37.97 36.84 -19.40
CA ARG A 90 -37.47 35.71 -20.21
C ARG A 90 -35.96 35.59 -19.96
N VAL A 91 -35.50 34.36 -19.76
CA VAL A 91 -34.07 34.02 -19.65
C VAL A 91 -33.30 34.46 -20.90
N GLU A 92 -33.98 34.59 -22.04
CA GLU A 92 -33.45 35.15 -23.29
C GLU A 92 -32.94 36.60 -23.18
N ASP A 93 -33.53 37.44 -22.32
CA ASP A 93 -33.13 38.84 -22.16
C ASP A 93 -31.99 39.04 -21.14
N LEU A 94 -31.65 38.01 -20.35
CA LEU A 94 -30.46 38.03 -19.48
C LEU A 94 -29.19 37.54 -20.20
N LEU A 95 -29.33 36.92 -21.38
CA LEU A 95 -28.27 36.19 -22.08
C LEU A 95 -27.98 36.70 -23.50
N GLY A 96 -28.70 37.72 -23.98
CA GLY A 96 -28.61 38.23 -25.36
C GLY A 96 -27.41 39.13 -25.71
N GLY A 97 -26.37 39.20 -24.86
CA GLY A 97 -25.25 40.15 -25.03
C GLY A 97 -23.85 39.57 -25.22
N PHE A 98 -23.67 38.24 -25.17
CA PHE A 98 -22.33 37.62 -25.19
C PHE A 98 -22.15 36.69 -26.37
N GLN A 99 -21.78 37.27 -27.52
CA GLN A 99 -21.30 36.52 -28.66
C GLN A 99 -19.83 36.14 -28.44
N GLY A 100 -19.57 34.88 -28.09
CA GLY A 100 -18.30 34.20 -28.42
C GLY A 100 -17.25 33.97 -27.32
N GLY A 101 -17.62 33.47 -26.13
CA GLY A 101 -16.65 32.99 -25.14
C GLY A 101 -17.18 31.80 -24.33
N ASP A 102 -16.30 30.83 -24.02
CA ASP A 102 -16.60 29.56 -23.36
C ASP A 102 -17.50 29.67 -22.11
N PRO A 103 -18.54 28.82 -21.98
CA PRO A 103 -19.46 28.84 -20.82
C PRO A 103 -18.82 28.38 -19.50
N HIS A 104 -17.56 27.93 -19.51
CA HIS A 104 -16.84 27.52 -18.31
C HIS A 104 -16.20 28.68 -17.51
N ASP A 105 -16.04 29.87 -18.10
CA ASP A 105 -15.44 31.03 -17.42
C ASP A 105 -16.47 31.99 -16.79
N LEU A 106 -17.75 31.89 -17.16
CA LEU A 106 -18.79 32.80 -16.67
C LEU A 106 -19.27 32.46 -15.24
N PHE A 107 -19.17 31.20 -14.81
CA PHE A 107 -19.51 30.80 -13.44
C PHE A 107 -18.39 31.11 -12.42
N GLY A 108 -17.16 31.36 -12.88
CA GLY A 108 -16.05 31.81 -12.03
C GLY A 108 -16.16 33.29 -11.64
N GLY A 109 -16.58 34.15 -12.58
CA GLY A 109 -16.60 35.61 -12.37
C GLY A 109 -17.74 36.14 -11.49
N PHE A 110 -18.92 35.50 -11.47
CA PHE A 110 -20.06 35.98 -10.69
C PHE A 110 -19.97 35.63 -9.20
N GLN A 111 -19.21 34.57 -8.84
CA GLN A 111 -18.93 34.22 -7.45
C GLN A 111 -17.74 35.00 -6.86
N ASP A 112 -16.79 35.43 -7.71
CA ASP A 112 -15.66 36.27 -7.29
C ASP A 112 -16.07 37.71 -6.93
N LEU A 113 -17.17 38.23 -7.48
CA LEU A 113 -17.66 39.58 -7.19
C LEU A 113 -18.38 39.71 -5.83
N PHE A 114 -18.95 38.62 -5.30
CA PHE A 114 -19.67 38.61 -4.01
C PHE A 114 -18.85 38.04 -2.82
N THR A 115 -17.59 37.62 -3.04
CA THR A 115 -16.73 37.05 -1.98
C THR A 115 -15.43 37.82 -1.72
N SER A 116 -15.37 39.10 -2.12
CA SER A 116 -14.19 39.99 -2.05
C SER A 116 -13.71 40.40 -0.64
N GLY A 117 -13.81 39.51 0.36
CA GLY A 117 -13.29 39.74 1.71
C GLY A 117 -13.06 38.49 2.57
N ARG A 118 -13.36 37.28 2.08
CA ARG A 118 -13.04 36.03 2.80
C ARG A 118 -12.06 35.20 2.00
N GLN A 119 -10.78 35.45 2.23
CA GLN A 119 -9.67 34.62 1.76
C GLN A 119 -9.95 33.16 2.19
N ARG A 120 -10.27 32.28 1.23
CA ARG A 120 -10.62 30.88 1.53
C ARG A 120 -9.47 30.20 2.28
N SER A 121 -9.79 29.45 3.34
CA SER A 121 -8.81 28.61 4.02
C SER A 121 -8.29 27.55 3.05
N ARG A 122 -6.96 27.38 3.01
CA ARG A 122 -6.30 26.38 2.13
C ARG A 122 -5.36 25.54 2.98
N LYS A 123 -5.40 24.20 2.82
CA LYS A 123 -4.45 23.27 3.46
C LYS A 123 -3.03 23.64 3.01
N GLY A 124 -2.07 23.56 3.94
CA GLY A 124 -0.66 23.70 3.61
C GLY A 124 -0.15 22.58 2.71
N ALA A 125 0.93 22.84 1.99
CA ALA A 125 1.56 21.84 1.13
C ALA A 125 2.14 20.68 1.95
N ASP A 126 2.07 19.47 1.42
CA ASP A 126 2.71 18.32 2.05
C ASP A 126 4.24 18.42 1.89
N ALA A 127 4.98 17.96 2.90
CA ALA A 127 6.43 17.93 2.92
C ALA A 127 6.94 16.51 2.78
N SER A 128 8.15 16.35 2.25
CA SER A 128 8.84 15.06 2.15
C SER A 128 10.21 15.16 2.81
N GLY A 129 10.67 14.07 3.41
CA GLY A 129 12.02 13.95 3.94
C GLY A 129 12.47 12.50 3.94
N SER A 130 13.76 12.27 4.14
CA SER A 130 14.30 10.93 4.31
C SER A 130 15.11 10.85 5.60
N VAL A 131 15.09 9.69 6.24
CA VAL A 131 15.88 9.42 7.43
C VAL A 131 16.65 8.12 7.25
N THR A 132 17.95 8.17 7.56
CA THR A 132 18.79 6.97 7.53
C THR A 132 18.89 6.42 8.94
N LEU A 133 18.59 5.13 9.09
CA LEU A 133 18.71 4.37 10.32
C LEU A 133 19.75 3.27 10.14
N SER A 134 20.49 2.99 11.20
CA SER A 134 21.21 1.71 11.26
C SER A 134 20.22 0.54 11.34
N PHE A 135 20.69 -0.66 11.02
CA PHE A 135 19.88 -1.86 11.09
C PHE A 135 19.29 -2.07 12.50
N HIS A 136 20.09 -1.92 13.56
CA HIS A 136 19.62 -2.04 14.94
C HIS A 136 18.56 -0.99 15.32
N GLU A 137 18.70 0.24 14.85
CA GLU A 137 17.71 1.30 15.10
C GLU A 137 16.39 1.04 14.37
N ALA A 138 16.45 0.48 13.16
CA ALA A 138 15.25 0.08 12.44
C ALA A 138 14.49 -1.06 13.17
N LEU A 139 15.23 -1.96 13.83
CA LEU A 139 14.66 -3.04 14.63
C LEU A 139 14.02 -2.52 15.92
N ALA A 140 14.74 -1.72 16.71
CA ALA A 140 14.25 -1.19 17.99
C ALA A 140 13.19 -0.08 17.83
N GLY A 141 13.18 0.58 16.67
CA GLY A 141 12.47 1.83 16.46
C GLY A 141 13.30 3.02 16.93
N ALA A 142 13.04 4.20 16.36
CA ALA A 142 13.84 5.40 16.64
C ALA A 142 12.96 6.64 16.63
N THR A 143 13.35 7.66 17.41
CA THR A 143 12.80 9.01 17.27
C THR A 143 13.85 9.89 16.62
N ARG A 144 13.45 10.65 15.59
CA ARG A 144 14.34 11.51 14.80
C ARG A 144 13.75 12.89 14.66
N GLU A 145 14.59 13.91 14.80
CA GLU A 145 14.20 15.29 14.51
C GLU A 145 14.52 15.61 13.05
N LEU A 146 13.51 16.07 12.31
CA LEU A 146 13.64 16.50 10.92
C LEU A 146 13.28 17.98 10.80
N GLY A 147 14.04 18.72 9.99
CA GLY A 147 13.70 20.09 9.61
C GLY A 147 12.60 20.09 8.54
N VAL A 148 11.55 20.86 8.74
CA VAL A 148 10.49 21.12 7.75
C VAL A 148 10.29 22.63 7.66
N GLY A 149 10.91 23.25 6.66
CA GLY A 149 11.10 24.70 6.62
C GLY A 149 11.92 25.16 7.84
N ASP A 150 11.42 26.17 8.55
CA ASP A 150 12.10 26.73 9.75
C ASP A 150 11.80 25.97 11.06
N ARG A 151 11.05 24.87 11.00
CA ARG A 151 10.62 24.12 12.20
C ARG A 151 11.32 22.77 12.30
N ARG A 152 11.60 22.32 13.52
CA ARG A 152 12.02 20.95 13.81
C ARG A 152 10.84 20.10 14.26
N VAL A 153 10.66 18.95 13.64
CA VAL A 153 9.58 18.00 13.91
C VAL A 153 10.18 16.69 14.41
N LYS A 154 9.73 16.24 15.59
CA LYS A 154 10.03 14.90 16.10
C LYS A 154 9.16 13.87 15.39
N VAL A 155 9.78 12.93 14.71
CA VAL A 155 9.16 11.81 14.01
C VAL A 155 9.48 10.52 14.75
N LYS A 156 8.44 9.80 15.17
CA LYS A 156 8.58 8.47 15.78
C LYS A 156 8.49 7.42 14.69
N ILE A 157 9.57 6.69 14.49
CA ILE A 157 9.68 5.60 13.53
C ILE A 157 9.35 4.30 14.28
N PRO A 158 8.36 3.52 13.80
CA PRO A 158 7.99 2.25 14.44
C PRO A 158 9.15 1.25 14.47
N LYS A 159 9.11 0.36 15.48
CA LYS A 159 10.00 -0.78 15.55
C LYS A 159 9.75 -1.76 14.38
N GLY A 160 10.81 -2.41 13.91
CA GLY A 160 10.75 -3.33 12.78
C GLY A 160 10.41 -2.68 11.44
N VAL A 161 10.66 -1.39 11.27
CA VAL A 161 10.40 -0.70 9.99
C VAL A 161 11.29 -1.27 8.87
N ALA A 162 10.72 -1.45 7.68
CA ALA A 162 11.48 -1.93 6.52
C ALA A 162 12.14 -0.78 5.75
N ASP A 163 13.20 -1.09 5.00
CA ASP A 163 13.78 -0.14 4.06
C ASP A 163 12.75 0.34 3.03
N GLY A 164 12.82 1.62 2.67
CA GLY A 164 11.86 2.28 1.77
C GLY A 164 10.48 2.56 2.37
N THR A 165 10.24 2.24 3.65
CA THR A 165 8.94 2.50 4.28
C THR A 165 8.67 4.00 4.36
N LYS A 166 7.50 4.43 3.89
CA LYS A 166 7.03 5.82 4.00
C LYS A 166 6.16 6.00 5.24
N VAL A 167 6.65 6.78 6.21
CA VAL A 167 5.94 7.13 7.44
C VAL A 167 5.26 8.48 7.26
N ARG A 168 3.93 8.52 7.41
CA ARG A 168 3.15 9.77 7.39
C ARG A 168 3.07 10.36 8.79
N VAL A 169 3.39 11.64 8.91
CA VAL A 169 3.24 12.43 10.13
C VAL A 169 2.24 13.55 9.86
N SER A 170 1.00 13.34 10.31
CA SER A 170 -0.13 14.21 9.98
C SER A 170 0.03 15.62 10.54
N GLY A 171 -0.30 16.64 9.73
CA GLY A 171 -0.26 18.05 10.14
C GLY A 171 1.15 18.60 10.41
N LYS A 172 2.21 17.91 9.99
CA LYS A 172 3.61 18.32 10.15
C LYS A 172 4.28 18.77 8.84
N GLY A 173 3.51 18.92 7.77
CA GLY A 173 3.94 19.54 6.52
C GLY A 173 3.93 21.08 6.59
N GLY A 174 3.86 21.73 5.43
CA GLY A 174 3.85 23.19 5.33
C GLY A 174 2.65 23.83 6.04
N PRO A 175 2.76 25.09 6.50
CA PRO A 175 1.65 25.81 7.11
C PRO A 175 0.51 26.04 6.10
N GLY A 176 -0.74 25.97 6.56
CA GLY A 176 -1.91 26.33 5.76
C GLY A 176 -2.13 27.84 5.69
N ALA A 177 -2.89 28.29 4.71
CA ALA A 177 -3.24 29.70 4.52
C ALA A 177 -4.65 29.99 5.06
N ASN A 178 -4.85 31.21 5.58
CA ASN A 178 -6.14 31.73 6.05
C ASN A 178 -6.83 30.84 7.09
N GLY A 179 -6.05 30.38 8.07
CA GLY A 179 -6.55 29.45 9.10
C GLY A 179 -6.75 28.01 8.62
N GLY A 180 -6.31 27.67 7.40
CA GLY A 180 -6.31 26.30 6.91
C GLY A 180 -5.32 25.40 7.65
N PRO A 181 -5.59 24.07 7.74
CA PRO A 181 -4.71 23.13 8.43
C PRO A 181 -3.36 22.99 7.73
N ALA A 182 -2.34 22.58 8.47
CA ALA A 182 -1.04 22.25 7.89
C ALA A 182 -1.12 21.03 6.96
N GLY A 183 -0.18 20.95 6.02
CA GLY A 183 0.07 19.75 5.22
C GLY A 183 0.58 18.58 6.07
N ASP A 184 0.83 17.44 5.44
CA ASP A 184 1.40 16.26 6.08
C ASP A 184 2.89 16.13 5.75
N LEU A 185 3.67 15.49 6.63
CA LEU A 185 5.06 15.15 6.36
C LEU A 185 5.17 13.66 6.02
N PHE A 186 5.73 13.34 4.86
CA PHE A 186 6.07 11.97 4.47
C PHE A 186 7.56 11.74 4.65
N VAL A 187 7.92 10.80 5.52
CA VAL A 187 9.31 10.45 5.82
C VAL A 187 9.61 9.07 5.23
N GLU A 188 10.52 9.02 4.26
CA GLU A 188 11.07 7.77 3.75
C GLU A 188 12.19 7.27 4.66
N VAL A 189 12.07 6.03 5.12
CA VAL A 189 13.08 5.38 5.95
C VAL A 189 14.07 4.63 5.06
N ARG A 190 15.36 4.94 5.23
CA ARG A 190 16.46 4.18 4.63
C ARG A 190 17.17 3.40 5.71
N VAL A 191 17.28 2.09 5.57
CA VAL A 191 17.92 1.21 6.55
C VAL A 191 19.26 0.75 6.01
N GLY A 192 20.33 0.99 6.78
CA GLY A 192 21.67 0.52 6.43
C GLY A 192 21.77 -1.01 6.42
N THR A 193 22.68 -1.52 5.61
CA THR A 193 23.02 -2.96 5.56
C THR A 193 23.70 -3.40 6.86
N HIS A 194 23.53 -4.67 7.24
CA HIS A 194 24.19 -5.27 8.40
C HIS A 194 25.17 -6.36 7.96
N PRO A 195 26.37 -6.47 8.56
CA PRO A 195 27.41 -7.41 8.10
C PRO A 195 27.05 -8.89 8.29
N VAL A 196 26.16 -9.21 9.24
CA VAL A 196 25.81 -10.60 9.61
C VAL A 196 24.38 -10.96 9.23
N PHE A 197 23.48 -9.97 9.19
CA PHE A 197 22.05 -10.21 9.07
C PHE A 197 21.53 -9.53 7.82
N GLU A 198 20.72 -10.25 7.09
CA GLU A 198 19.98 -9.72 5.96
C GLU A 198 18.49 -9.86 6.23
N ARG A 199 17.71 -8.83 5.94
CA ARG A 199 16.27 -8.93 6.05
C ARG A 199 15.71 -9.57 4.80
N VAL A 200 14.99 -10.68 4.97
CA VAL A 200 14.31 -11.39 3.89
C VAL A 200 12.80 -11.21 4.05
N GLY A 201 12.17 -10.63 3.03
CA GLY A 201 10.75 -10.31 3.09
C GLY A 201 10.42 -9.30 4.19
N LYS A 202 9.25 -9.45 4.83
CA LYS A 202 8.73 -8.45 5.76
C LYS A 202 9.30 -8.57 7.17
N LYS A 203 9.53 -9.77 7.67
CA LYS A 203 9.86 -9.99 9.09
C LYS A 203 10.96 -11.00 9.32
N ASP A 204 11.39 -11.73 8.29
CA ASP A 204 12.38 -12.78 8.48
C ASP A 204 13.80 -12.24 8.30
N LEU A 205 14.74 -12.90 8.94
CA LEU A 205 16.16 -12.60 8.83
C LEU A 205 16.89 -13.78 8.23
N ARG A 206 17.93 -13.52 7.45
CA ARG A 206 18.89 -14.52 7.00
C ARG A 206 20.23 -14.24 7.66
N VAL A 207 20.89 -15.31 8.09
CA VAL A 207 22.29 -15.30 8.52
C VAL A 207 23.01 -16.44 7.83
N GLU A 208 24.22 -16.18 7.36
CA GLU A 208 25.11 -17.22 6.84
C GLU A 208 25.97 -17.73 7.98
N VAL A 209 25.93 -19.04 8.23
CA VAL A 209 26.69 -19.69 9.30
C VAL A 209 27.62 -20.71 8.68
N PRO A 210 28.94 -20.43 8.66
CA PRO A 210 29.91 -21.41 8.22
C PRO A 210 30.01 -22.55 9.24
N ILE A 211 29.99 -23.78 8.76
CA ILE A 211 30.22 -24.99 9.54
C ILE A 211 31.37 -25.78 8.91
N SER A 212 32.14 -26.49 9.73
CA SER A 212 33.21 -27.35 9.23
C SER A 212 32.67 -28.60 8.53
N TYR A 213 33.46 -29.21 7.65
CA TYR A 213 33.10 -30.48 7.02
C TYR A 213 32.74 -31.58 8.04
N PRO A 214 33.50 -31.82 9.13
CA PRO A 214 33.13 -32.81 10.13
C PRO A 214 31.78 -32.52 10.82
N GLU A 215 31.48 -31.25 11.12
CA GLU A 215 30.19 -30.86 11.71
C GLU A 215 29.02 -31.14 10.77
N ALA A 216 29.21 -30.89 9.46
CA ALA A 216 28.21 -31.18 8.45
C ALA A 216 28.01 -32.69 8.23
N ALA A 217 29.11 -33.45 8.17
CA ALA A 217 29.11 -34.88 7.90
C ALA A 217 28.57 -35.70 9.09
N LEU A 218 29.04 -35.41 10.30
CA LEU A 218 28.72 -36.18 11.51
C LEU A 218 27.53 -35.61 12.29
N GLY A 219 27.13 -34.37 11.99
CA GLY A 219 26.16 -33.61 12.75
C GLY A 219 26.81 -32.95 13.96
N ALA A 220 26.26 -31.80 14.35
CA ALA A 220 26.81 -30.98 15.42
C ALA A 220 25.74 -30.11 16.08
N THR A 221 26.09 -29.53 17.22
CA THR A 221 25.31 -28.43 17.82
C THR A 221 26.08 -27.14 17.63
N VAL A 222 25.59 -26.27 16.75
CA VAL A 222 26.29 -25.05 16.33
C VAL A 222 25.65 -23.82 16.99
N ALA A 223 26.48 -22.88 17.41
CA ALA A 223 26.05 -21.60 17.93
C ALA A 223 25.78 -20.62 16.79
N VAL A 224 24.58 -20.04 16.76
CA VAL A 224 24.10 -19.14 15.72
C VAL A 224 23.82 -17.77 16.33
N PRO A 225 24.35 -16.67 15.77
CA PRO A 225 24.05 -15.33 16.25
C PRO A 225 22.59 -14.99 15.96
N THR A 226 21.96 -14.31 16.91
CA THR A 226 20.61 -13.75 16.82
C THR A 226 20.66 -12.26 17.20
N LEU A 227 19.57 -11.52 16.95
CA LEU A 227 19.50 -10.10 17.34
C LEU A 227 19.75 -9.85 18.84
N ASP A 228 19.33 -10.78 19.70
CA ASP A 228 19.39 -10.65 21.17
C ASP A 228 20.51 -11.49 21.82
N GLY A 229 21.48 -11.98 21.03
CA GLY A 229 22.58 -12.82 21.54
C GLY A 229 22.85 -14.04 20.67
N THR A 230 22.87 -15.24 21.25
CA THR A 230 23.23 -16.47 20.54
C THR A 230 22.26 -17.59 20.88
N THR A 231 21.94 -18.43 19.90
CA THR A 231 21.13 -19.63 20.09
C THR A 231 21.87 -20.86 19.55
N ARG A 232 21.54 -22.05 20.06
CA ARG A 232 22.15 -23.30 19.58
C ARG A 232 21.16 -24.05 18.69
N ILE A 233 21.62 -24.49 17.53
CA ILE A 233 20.84 -25.35 16.62
C ILE A 233 21.51 -26.70 16.47
N LYS A 234 20.72 -27.75 16.32
CA LYS A 234 21.20 -29.10 16.02
C LYS A 234 21.27 -29.28 14.51
N VAL A 235 22.48 -29.33 13.97
CA VAL A 235 22.75 -29.64 12.56
C VAL A 235 22.73 -31.16 12.40
N PRO A 236 21.84 -31.73 11.55
CA PRO A 236 21.82 -33.16 11.28
C PRO A 236 23.09 -33.65 10.57
N ALA A 237 23.45 -34.92 10.77
CA ALA A 237 24.50 -35.57 9.98
C ALA A 237 24.13 -35.62 8.49
N GLY A 238 25.12 -35.47 7.62
CA GLY A 238 24.93 -35.40 6.17
C GLY A 238 24.29 -34.10 5.69
N THR A 239 24.40 -33.01 6.46
CA THR A 239 23.92 -31.69 6.02
C THR A 239 24.79 -31.18 4.86
N THR A 240 24.15 -30.68 3.80
CA THR A 240 24.84 -30.16 2.61
C THR A 240 24.99 -28.65 2.66
N SER A 241 26.00 -28.11 1.97
CA SER A 241 26.18 -26.66 1.82
C SER A 241 24.97 -26.06 1.10
N GLY A 242 24.50 -24.89 1.55
CA GLY A 242 23.28 -24.24 1.07
C GLY A 242 22.00 -24.64 1.80
N THR A 243 22.05 -25.62 2.71
CA THR A 243 20.90 -26.00 3.53
C THR A 243 20.45 -24.81 4.39
N THR A 244 19.15 -24.47 4.32
CA THR A 244 18.56 -23.42 5.16
C THR A 244 17.74 -24.04 6.28
N MET A 245 18.10 -23.72 7.53
CA MET A 245 17.37 -24.14 8.72
C MET A 245 16.61 -22.97 9.33
N LYS A 246 15.42 -23.22 9.87
CA LYS A 246 14.56 -22.18 10.45
C LYS A 246 14.61 -22.19 11.97
N VAL A 247 14.85 -21.03 12.57
CA VAL A 247 14.70 -20.81 14.01
C VAL A 247 13.52 -19.85 14.24
N SER A 248 12.42 -20.41 14.73
CA SER A 248 11.17 -19.69 14.88
C SER A 248 11.25 -18.54 15.89
N GLY A 249 10.64 -17.40 15.57
CA GLY A 249 10.54 -16.25 16.46
C GLY A 249 11.85 -15.49 16.71
N LYS A 250 12.88 -15.72 15.88
CA LYS A 250 14.18 -15.04 15.94
C LYS A 250 14.43 -14.05 14.80
N GLY A 251 13.37 -13.69 14.06
CA GLY A 251 13.39 -12.63 13.06
C GLY A 251 13.08 -11.24 13.64
N VAL A 252 12.63 -10.34 12.77
CA VAL A 252 12.25 -8.96 13.12
C VAL A 252 10.89 -8.92 13.81
N GLU A 253 10.81 -8.23 14.94
CA GLU A 253 9.55 -7.93 15.59
C GLU A 253 8.84 -6.75 14.90
N THR A 254 7.59 -6.95 14.51
CA THR A 254 6.75 -5.93 13.87
C THR A 254 5.40 -5.80 14.60
N GLY A 255 4.58 -4.82 14.22
CA GLY A 255 3.20 -4.72 14.71
C GLY A 255 2.31 -5.93 14.38
N SER A 256 2.71 -6.76 13.40
CA SER A 256 2.02 -7.99 13.00
C SER A 256 2.58 -9.26 13.66
N GLY A 257 3.54 -9.11 14.58
CA GLY A 257 4.25 -10.21 15.25
C GLY A 257 5.71 -10.33 14.80
N THR A 258 6.36 -11.39 15.28
CA THR A 258 7.78 -11.66 15.05
C THR A 258 7.98 -12.61 13.86
N GLY A 259 9.03 -12.38 13.08
CA GLY A 259 9.45 -13.31 12.04
C GLY A 259 10.40 -14.39 12.55
N ASP A 260 10.95 -15.14 11.60
CA ASP A 260 11.86 -16.25 11.86
C ASP A 260 13.30 -15.91 11.42
N LEU A 261 14.29 -16.63 11.97
CA LEU A 261 15.66 -16.58 11.49
C LEU A 261 15.93 -17.77 10.57
N LEU A 262 16.36 -17.49 9.35
CA LEU A 262 16.77 -18.42 8.31
C LEU A 262 18.28 -18.56 8.38
N VAL A 263 18.74 -19.67 8.91
CA VAL A 263 20.16 -20.01 9.05
C VAL A 263 20.60 -20.73 7.78
N HIS A 264 21.31 -20.02 6.91
CA HIS A 264 21.89 -20.57 5.71
C HIS A 264 23.26 -21.15 6.02
N LEU A 265 23.39 -22.48 5.97
CA LEU A 265 24.62 -23.19 6.31
C LEU A 265 25.55 -23.25 5.11
N THR A 266 26.80 -22.86 5.29
CA THR A 266 27.86 -23.03 4.28
C THR A 266 28.97 -23.92 4.85
N VAL A 267 29.43 -24.91 4.08
CA VAL A 267 30.53 -25.76 4.53
C VAL A 267 31.84 -25.03 4.24
N ALA A 268 32.57 -24.69 5.30
CA ALA A 268 33.87 -24.05 5.23
C ALA A 268 34.99 -25.10 5.38
N MET A 269 36.07 -24.91 4.63
CA MET A 269 37.30 -25.71 4.73
C MET A 269 38.36 -24.90 5.47
N ASN A 270 39.17 -25.57 6.29
CA ASN A 270 40.35 -24.93 6.89
C ASN A 270 41.37 -24.64 5.78
N PRO A 271 41.74 -23.36 5.54
CA PRO A 271 42.74 -23.04 4.51
C PRO A 271 44.14 -23.55 4.87
N ASP A 272 44.44 -23.73 6.17
CA ASP A 272 45.76 -24.11 6.68
C ASP A 272 45.67 -25.38 7.55
N PRO A 273 45.44 -26.56 6.96
CA PRO A 273 45.28 -27.80 7.72
C PRO A 273 46.60 -28.26 8.32
N SER A 274 46.54 -28.67 9.58
CA SER A 274 47.67 -29.25 10.32
C SER A 274 48.12 -30.59 9.71
N ALA A 275 49.28 -31.11 10.13
CA ALA A 275 49.75 -32.42 9.68
C ALA A 275 48.73 -33.53 10.00
N ASP A 276 48.17 -33.49 11.22
CA ASP A 276 47.15 -34.45 11.67
C ASP A 276 45.85 -34.33 10.87
N GLU A 277 45.42 -33.10 10.56
CA GLU A 277 44.22 -32.86 9.75
C GLU A 277 44.42 -33.40 8.32
N ARG A 278 45.59 -33.15 7.71
CA ARG A 278 45.92 -33.71 6.38
C ARG A 278 45.91 -35.23 6.38
N GLN A 279 46.46 -35.85 7.42
CA GLN A 279 46.45 -37.30 7.56
C GLN A 279 45.02 -37.84 7.69
N ALA A 280 44.17 -37.19 8.49
CA ALA A 280 42.76 -37.56 8.64
C ALA A 280 41.98 -37.40 7.32
N LEU A 281 42.20 -36.32 6.58
CA LEU A 281 41.58 -36.08 5.28
C LEU A 281 42.05 -37.09 4.23
N ALA A 282 43.32 -37.50 4.25
CA ALA A 282 43.84 -38.55 3.36
C ALA A 282 43.20 -39.92 3.65
N ALA A 283 43.03 -40.26 4.93
CA ALA A 283 42.35 -41.47 5.35
C ALA A 283 40.86 -41.47 4.94
N LEU A 284 40.18 -40.33 5.12
CA LEU A 284 38.80 -40.14 4.66
C LEU A 284 38.68 -40.31 3.15
N ARG A 285 39.55 -39.67 2.37
CA ARG A 285 39.58 -39.80 0.91
C ARG A 285 39.73 -41.26 0.47
N ALA A 286 40.57 -42.04 1.16
CA ALA A 286 40.72 -43.46 0.87
C ALA A 286 39.45 -44.26 1.20
N ALA A 287 38.76 -43.93 2.30
CA ALA A 287 37.48 -44.55 2.67
C ALA A 287 36.34 -44.20 1.68
N GLU A 288 36.37 -43.01 1.08
CA GLU A 288 35.39 -42.54 0.10
C GLU A 288 35.70 -42.98 -1.34
N ALA A 289 36.68 -43.86 -1.58
CA ALA A 289 37.16 -44.21 -2.93
C ALA A 289 36.07 -44.72 -3.90
N HIS A 290 34.97 -45.28 -3.39
CA HIS A 290 33.85 -45.78 -4.20
C HIS A 290 32.68 -44.80 -4.33
N TRP A 291 32.73 -43.64 -3.67
CA TRP A 291 31.69 -42.63 -3.72
C TRP A 291 32.06 -41.49 -4.69
N ASN A 292 31.24 -41.29 -5.72
CA ASN A 292 31.44 -40.24 -6.72
C ASN A 292 30.40 -39.12 -6.56
N PRO A 293 30.74 -37.95 -5.97
CA PRO A 293 29.82 -36.82 -5.85
C PRO A 293 29.45 -36.18 -7.21
N ARG A 294 30.19 -36.49 -8.28
CA ARG A 294 29.95 -36.02 -9.66
C ARG A 294 29.18 -37.00 -10.53
N LYS A 295 28.66 -38.12 -9.97
CA LYS A 295 27.93 -39.14 -10.72
C LYS A 295 26.78 -38.57 -11.58
N HIS A 296 26.10 -37.54 -11.09
CA HIS A 296 25.01 -36.87 -11.80
C HIS A 296 25.46 -36.13 -13.08
N LEU A 297 26.76 -35.90 -13.28
CA LEU A 297 27.33 -35.26 -14.46
C LEU A 297 27.67 -36.25 -15.58
N GLY A 298 27.43 -37.56 -15.39
CA GLY A 298 27.67 -38.58 -16.41
C GLY A 298 29.14 -39.00 -16.57
N GLU A 299 30.01 -38.59 -15.65
CA GLU A 299 31.39 -39.09 -15.58
C GLU A 299 31.42 -40.38 -14.75
N ASP A 300 31.17 -41.51 -15.41
CA ASP A 300 31.57 -42.81 -14.88
C ASP A 300 33.09 -42.91 -15.04
N HIS A 301 33.81 -42.97 -13.92
CA HIS A 301 35.25 -43.23 -13.92
C HIS A 301 35.48 -44.70 -14.29
N ASP A 302 36.10 -44.94 -15.46
CA ASP A 302 36.85 -46.16 -15.77
C ASP A 302 38.03 -46.35 -14.80
#